data_AF-A0A7Y1VHX7-F1
#
_entry.id   AF-A0A7Y1VHX7-F1
#
_cell.length_a   1.000
_cell.length_b   1.000
_cell.length_c   1.000
_cell.angle_alpha   90.00
_cell.angle_beta   90.00
_cell.angle_gamma   90.00
#
_symmetry.space_group_name_H-M   'P 1'
#
loop_
_entity.id
_entity.type
_entity.pdbx_description
1 polymer ?
#
loop_
_entity_poly.entity_id
_entity_poly.type
_entity_poly.pdbx_seq_one_letter_code
_entity_poly.pdbx_strand_id
1 'polypeptide(L)'
;MDLQKLLSGPLTRLNPRLAEWAYSGLRRIPQVRRRLETEFDGLVSTLEEAVKPYRHNVPSYHRLPHEGVDRREVLQQLADLAAREQSPWKDGFVSGAVYHGDDEHIDFLGKAVDLHSQANPLHADLWPSATKFEAEIVAMTASLLGGSRADDEIVGTVTSGGTESILLAMKAYRDQASRHGTKHPEIVAPVT
;
A
#
# COMPACT_ATOMS: atom_id res chain seq x y z
N MET A 1 28.58 -19.33 8.33
CA MET A 1 28.92 -19.29 9.78
C MET A 1 27.98 -18.27 10.35
N ASP A 2 27.05 -18.75 11.16
CA ASP A 2 25.77 -18.13 11.49
C ASP A 2 25.90 -16.68 12.00
N LEU A 3 25.54 -15.68 11.17
CA LEU A 3 25.65 -14.24 11.48
C LEU A 3 24.80 -13.87 12.71
N GLN A 4 23.69 -14.59 12.95
CA GLN A 4 22.88 -14.46 14.16
C GLN A 4 23.61 -14.91 15.43
N LYS A 5 24.53 -15.89 15.37
CA LYS A 5 25.37 -16.31 16.51
C LYS A 5 26.51 -15.33 16.80
N LEU A 6 26.96 -14.57 15.80
CA LEU A 6 27.97 -13.53 15.98
C LEU A 6 27.38 -12.26 16.62
N LEU A 7 26.13 -11.93 16.28
CA LEU A 7 25.38 -10.79 16.84
C LEU A 7 24.81 -11.05 18.24
N SER A 8 24.64 -12.31 18.65
CA SER A 8 24.18 -12.70 20.00
C SER A 8 25.31 -13.11 20.97
N GLY A 9 26.56 -13.09 20.50
CA GLY A 9 27.75 -13.32 21.32
C GLY A 9 28.16 -12.11 22.18
N PRO A 10 29.25 -12.20 22.98
CA PRO A 10 29.69 -11.19 23.96
C PRO A 10 30.05 -9.81 23.36
N LEU A 11 29.94 -9.65 22.04
CA LEU A 11 30.12 -8.40 21.29
C LEU A 11 29.07 -7.33 21.60
N THR A 12 27.87 -7.70 22.07
CA THR A 12 26.83 -6.75 22.50
C THR A 12 27.15 -6.03 23.82
N ARG A 13 28.17 -6.51 24.56
CA ARG A 13 28.69 -5.84 25.78
C ARG A 13 29.89 -4.93 25.51
N LEU A 14 30.39 -4.87 24.28
CA LEU A 14 31.52 -4.01 23.89
C LEU A 14 31.02 -2.62 23.47
N ASN A 15 31.80 -1.59 23.80
CA ASN A 15 31.54 -0.21 23.40
C ASN A 15 31.35 -0.15 21.87
N PRO A 16 30.25 0.44 21.35
CA PRO A 16 29.92 0.43 19.92
C PRO A 16 31.04 0.97 19.03
N ARG A 17 31.86 1.91 19.53
CA ARG A 17 33.01 2.46 18.79
C ARG A 17 34.16 1.46 18.61
N LEU A 18 34.39 0.60 19.60
CA LEU A 18 35.42 -0.45 19.53
C LEU A 18 34.98 -1.59 18.61
N ALA A 19 33.68 -1.94 18.64
CA ALA A 19 33.10 -2.90 17.73
C ALA A 19 33.18 -2.42 16.27
N GLU A 20 32.88 -1.14 16.02
CA GLU A 20 32.96 -0.52 14.69
C GLU A 20 34.41 -0.44 14.18
N TRP A 21 35.35 -0.09 15.06
CA TRP A 21 36.78 -0.09 14.73
C TRP A 21 37.28 -1.51 14.38
N ALA A 22 36.98 -2.50 15.22
CA ALA A 22 37.36 -3.90 14.97
C ALA A 22 36.71 -4.44 13.68
N TYR A 23 35.43 -4.14 13.44
CA TYR A 23 34.71 -4.52 12.22
C TYR A 23 35.31 -3.86 10.97
N SER A 24 35.65 -2.57 11.03
CA SER A 24 36.30 -1.85 9.92
C SER A 24 37.71 -2.38 9.62
N GLY A 25 38.45 -2.80 10.65
CA GLY A 25 39.75 -3.47 10.51
C GLY A 25 39.63 -4.85 9.89
N LEU A 26 38.69 -5.67 10.37
CA LEU A 26 38.43 -7.02 9.83
C LEU A 26 37.95 -6.99 8.37
N ARG A 27 37.17 -5.98 7.97
CA ARG A 27 36.71 -5.79 6.58
C ARG A 27 37.84 -5.51 5.59
N ARG A 28 39.02 -5.07 6.05
CA ARG A 28 40.21 -4.85 5.21
C ARG A 28 40.91 -6.16 4.82
N ILE A 29 40.61 -7.27 5.49
CA ILE A 29 41.16 -8.58 5.15
C ILE A 29 40.43 -9.11 3.90
N PRO A 30 41.14 -9.39 2.80
CA PRO A 30 40.51 -9.79 1.53
C PRO A 30 39.59 -11.01 1.65
N GLN A 31 39.93 -11.97 2.51
CA GLN A 31 39.13 -13.18 2.75
C GLN A 31 37.83 -12.88 3.51
N VAL A 32 37.88 -12.00 4.51
CA VAL A 32 36.69 -11.56 5.26
C VAL A 32 35.79 -10.71 4.38
N ARG A 33 36.38 -9.83 3.56
CA ARG A 33 35.64 -9.02 2.58
C ARG A 33 34.90 -9.89 1.56
N ARG A 34 35.58 -10.87 0.95
CA ARG A 34 34.95 -11.81 0.01
C ARG A 34 33.80 -12.57 0.66
N ARG A 35 33.96 -13.02 1.91
CA ARG A 35 32.91 -13.74 2.62
C ARG A 35 31.70 -12.86 2.93
N LEU A 36 31.92 -11.60 3.32
CA LEU A 36 30.85 -10.62 3.53
C LEU A 36 30.13 -10.26 2.22
N GLU A 37 30.89 -10.09 1.12
CA GLU A 37 30.33 -9.88 -0.22
C GLU A 37 29.44 -11.05 -0.62
N THR A 38 29.88 -12.31 -0.43
CA THR A 38 29.05 -13.49 -0.74
C THR A 38 27.75 -13.57 0.08
N GLU A 39 27.81 -13.26 1.38
CA GLU A 39 26.61 -13.26 2.24
C GLU A 39 25.67 -12.09 1.88
N PHE A 40 26.22 -10.91 1.56
CA PHE A 40 25.44 -9.77 1.11
C PHE A 40 24.80 -10.01 -0.26
N ASP A 41 25.53 -10.59 -1.20
CA ASP A 41 25.03 -10.97 -2.53
C ASP A 41 23.90 -12.00 -2.40
N GLY A 42 24.02 -12.97 -1.48
CA GLY A 42 22.95 -13.92 -1.18
C GLY A 42 21.70 -13.26 -0.57
N LEU A 43 21.86 -12.26 0.30
CA LEU A 43 20.74 -11.48 0.83
C LEU A 43 20.06 -10.64 -0.25
N VAL A 44 20.85 -9.99 -1.11
CA VAL A 44 20.36 -9.21 -2.25
C VAL A 44 19.61 -10.12 -3.21
N SER A 45 20.13 -11.30 -3.55
CA SER A 45 19.43 -12.22 -4.46
C SER A 45 18.10 -12.71 -3.87
N THR A 46 18.07 -13.05 -2.58
CA THR A 46 16.85 -13.44 -1.88
C THR A 46 15.82 -12.30 -1.89
N LEU A 47 16.27 -11.07 -1.64
CA LEU A 47 15.43 -9.88 -1.69
C LEU A 47 14.94 -9.60 -3.12
N GLU A 48 15.79 -9.76 -4.12
CA GLU A 48 15.43 -9.58 -5.52
C GLU A 48 14.38 -10.60 -5.97
N GLU A 49 14.49 -11.85 -5.54
CA GLU A 49 13.47 -12.88 -5.78
C GLU A 49 12.13 -12.54 -5.11
N ALA A 50 12.16 -12.04 -3.87
CA ALA A 50 10.97 -11.66 -3.13
C ALA A 50 10.28 -10.40 -3.71
N VAL A 51 11.07 -9.40 -4.11
CA VAL A 51 10.56 -8.09 -4.59
C VAL A 51 10.24 -8.11 -6.08
N LYS A 52 10.91 -8.95 -6.86
CA LYS A 52 10.76 -9.02 -8.33
C LYS A 52 10.55 -10.46 -8.81
N PRO A 53 9.52 -11.16 -8.32
CA PRO A 53 9.29 -12.58 -8.63
C PRO A 53 9.06 -12.86 -10.12
N TYR A 54 8.71 -11.83 -10.90
CA TYR A 54 8.40 -11.95 -12.33
C TYR A 54 9.55 -11.55 -13.27
N ARG A 55 10.68 -11.04 -12.75
CA ARG A 55 11.77 -10.43 -13.55
C ARG A 55 12.28 -11.31 -14.69
N HIS A 56 12.29 -12.63 -14.49
CA HIS A 56 12.81 -13.59 -15.45
C HIS A 56 11.73 -14.37 -16.21
N ASN A 57 10.46 -14.24 -15.81
CA ASN A 57 9.36 -15.09 -16.26
C ASN A 57 8.24 -14.34 -16.98
N VAL A 58 8.27 -13.00 -16.96
CA VAL A 58 7.27 -12.14 -17.61
C VAL A 58 8.00 -11.02 -18.37
N PRO A 59 7.58 -10.69 -19.61
CA PRO A 59 8.16 -9.57 -20.36
C PRO A 59 8.10 -8.27 -19.56
N SER A 60 9.23 -7.54 -19.51
CA SER A 60 9.33 -6.22 -18.90
C SER A 60 9.36 -5.13 -19.96
N TYR A 61 8.43 -4.18 -19.89
CA TYR A 61 8.36 -3.05 -20.82
C TYR A 61 8.94 -1.79 -20.17
N HIS A 62 10.13 -1.38 -20.63
CA HIS A 62 10.77 -0.14 -20.18
C HIS A 62 10.48 1.07 -21.08
N ARG A 63 9.81 0.82 -22.21
CA ARG A 63 9.34 1.80 -23.19
C ARG A 63 8.02 1.29 -23.77
N LEU A 64 7.20 2.20 -24.27
CA LEU A 64 6.04 1.81 -25.05
C LEU A 64 6.48 0.97 -26.26
N PRO A 65 5.84 -0.20 -26.50
CA PRO A 65 6.06 -0.98 -27.70
C PRO A 65 5.83 -0.14 -28.96
N HIS A 66 6.65 -0.35 -30.00
CA HIS A 66 6.46 0.33 -31.28
C HIS A 66 5.16 -0.10 -31.98
N GLU A 67 4.76 -1.36 -31.79
CA GLU A 67 3.50 -1.92 -32.27
C GLU A 67 2.64 -2.33 -31.08
N GLY A 68 1.32 -2.15 -31.20
CA GLY A 68 0.40 -2.53 -30.13
C GLY A 68 0.41 -4.05 -29.91
N VAL A 69 0.55 -4.46 -28.65
CA VAL A 69 0.43 -5.86 -28.24
C VAL A 69 -1.02 -6.32 -28.42
N ASP A 70 -1.24 -7.56 -28.87
CA ASP A 70 -2.59 -8.10 -29.05
C ASP A 70 -3.33 -8.11 -27.70
N ARG A 71 -4.60 -7.68 -27.71
CA ARG A 71 -5.40 -7.57 -26.48
C ARG A 71 -5.54 -8.90 -25.75
N ARG A 72 -5.63 -10.03 -26.47
CA ARG A 72 -5.72 -11.36 -25.86
C ARG A 72 -4.41 -11.74 -25.17
N GLU A 73 -3.28 -11.36 -25.75
CA GLU A 73 -1.97 -11.57 -25.13
C GLU A 73 -1.86 -10.78 -23.82
N VAL A 74 -2.26 -9.50 -23.82
CA VAL A 74 -2.27 -8.67 -22.61
C VAL A 74 -3.17 -9.28 -21.53
N LEU A 75 -4.41 -9.65 -21.88
CA LEU A 75 -5.35 -10.25 -20.93
C LEU A 75 -4.85 -11.59 -20.38
N GLN A 76 -4.23 -12.43 -21.21
CA GLN A 76 -3.65 -13.70 -20.77
C GLN A 76 -2.53 -13.46 -19.76
N GLN A 77 -1.63 -12.51 -20.02
CA GLN A 77 -0.56 -12.17 -19.08
C GLN A 77 -1.11 -11.67 -17.74
N LEU A 78 -2.14 -10.83 -17.75
CA LEU A 78 -2.80 -10.36 -16.52
C LEU A 78 -3.48 -11.49 -15.75
N ALA A 79 -4.17 -12.40 -16.44
CA ALA A 79 -4.82 -13.56 -15.83
C ALA A 79 -3.79 -14.52 -15.19
N ASP A 80 -2.68 -14.78 -15.87
CA ASP A 80 -1.61 -15.63 -15.36
C ASP A 80 -0.97 -15.05 -14.08
N LEU A 81 -0.80 -13.73 -14.01
CA LEU A 81 -0.30 -13.05 -12.82
C LEU A 81 -1.31 -13.12 -11.67
N ALA A 82 -2.58 -12.79 -11.93
CA ALA A 82 -3.63 -12.86 -10.93
C ALA A 82 -3.76 -14.26 -10.31
N ALA A 83 -3.70 -15.32 -11.14
CA ALA A 83 -3.77 -16.70 -10.69
C ALA A 83 -2.59 -17.09 -9.77
N ARG A 84 -1.38 -16.57 -10.03
CA ARG A 84 -0.19 -16.81 -9.18
C ARG A 84 -0.30 -16.11 -7.81
N GLU A 85 -1.00 -14.99 -7.75
CA GLU A 85 -1.13 -14.14 -6.56
C GLU A 85 -2.35 -14.50 -5.70
N GLN A 86 -3.27 -15.33 -6.22
CA GLN A 86 -4.57 -15.59 -5.61
C GLN A 86 -4.51 -16.41 -4.31
N SER A 87 -3.72 -17.49 -4.28
CA SER A 87 -3.79 -18.49 -3.19
C SER A 87 -3.58 -17.93 -1.79
N PRO A 88 -2.53 -17.13 -1.49
CA PRO A 88 -2.25 -16.72 -0.11
C PRO A 88 -3.41 -15.99 0.58
N TRP A 89 -4.08 -15.08 -0.12
CA TRP A 89 -5.20 -14.33 0.46
C TRP A 89 -6.52 -15.10 0.38
N LYS A 90 -6.73 -15.91 -0.67
CA LYS A 90 -7.94 -16.72 -0.83
C LYS A 90 -8.03 -17.83 0.22
N ASP A 91 -6.89 -18.39 0.61
CA ASP A 91 -6.77 -19.41 1.65
C ASP A 91 -6.72 -18.83 3.09
N GLY A 92 -6.82 -17.50 3.23
CA GLY A 92 -6.87 -16.83 4.54
C GLY A 92 -5.54 -16.68 5.26
N PHE A 93 -4.40 -16.86 4.58
CA PHE A 93 -3.06 -16.70 5.18
C PHE A 93 -2.58 -15.25 5.27
N VAL A 94 -3.32 -14.29 4.71
CA VAL A 94 -2.95 -12.88 4.69
C VAL A 94 -3.79 -12.10 5.70
N SER A 95 -3.13 -11.47 6.67
CA SER A 95 -3.79 -10.59 7.65
C SER A 95 -4.24 -9.29 6.99
N GLY A 96 -5.53 -8.96 7.11
CA GLY A 96 -6.10 -7.78 6.47
C GLY A 96 -6.09 -7.95 4.94
N ALA A 97 -5.55 -6.96 4.21
CA ALA A 97 -5.40 -6.92 2.75
C ALA A 97 -6.69 -7.09 1.92
N VAL A 98 -7.35 -8.25 1.99
CA VAL A 98 -8.61 -8.56 1.31
C VAL A 98 -9.70 -8.81 2.35
N TYR A 99 -10.73 -7.95 2.38
CA TYR A 99 -11.74 -7.95 3.45
C TYR A 99 -12.94 -8.88 3.21
N HIS A 100 -13.25 -9.23 1.96
CA HIS A 100 -14.37 -10.11 1.63
C HIS A 100 -13.95 -11.39 0.88
N GLY A 101 -13.35 -11.25 -0.30
CA GLY A 101 -12.72 -12.37 -1.02
C GLY A 101 -13.65 -13.45 -1.59
N ASP A 102 -14.97 -13.29 -1.55
CA ASP A 102 -15.93 -14.24 -2.14
C ASP A 102 -16.04 -14.03 -3.66
N ASP A 103 -16.13 -15.13 -4.42
CA ASP A 103 -16.10 -15.05 -5.89
C ASP A 103 -17.38 -14.43 -6.47
N GLU A 104 -18.55 -14.74 -5.91
CA GLU A 104 -19.82 -14.14 -6.36
C GLU A 104 -19.83 -12.63 -6.09
N HIS A 105 -19.32 -12.21 -4.92
CA HIS A 105 -19.16 -10.81 -4.58
C HIS A 105 -18.17 -10.08 -5.51
N ILE A 106 -17.02 -10.69 -5.81
CA ILE A 106 -16.02 -10.13 -6.73
C ILE A 106 -16.62 -9.96 -8.13
N ASP A 107 -17.31 -10.99 -8.65
CA ASP A 107 -17.97 -10.95 -9.96
C ASP A 107 -19.06 -9.87 -10.03
N PHE A 108 -19.82 -9.70 -8.95
CA PHE A 108 -20.82 -8.64 -8.84
C PHE A 108 -20.18 -7.25 -8.92
N LEU A 109 -19.10 -7.00 -8.17
CA LEU A 109 -18.39 -5.72 -8.20
C LEU A 109 -17.72 -5.46 -9.55
N GLY A 110 -17.15 -6.50 -10.18
CA GLY A 110 -16.58 -6.41 -11.52
C GLY A 110 -17.59 -5.90 -12.54
N LYS A 111 -18.82 -6.44 -12.54
CA LYS A 111 -19.91 -5.95 -13.40
C LYS A 111 -20.29 -4.50 -13.12
N ALA A 112 -20.30 -4.09 -11.86
CA ALA A 112 -20.60 -2.70 -11.49
C ALA A 112 -19.52 -1.73 -12.01
N VAL A 113 -18.24 -2.11 -11.91
CA VAL A 113 -17.12 -1.35 -12.47
C VAL A 113 -17.22 -1.26 -13.99
N ASP A 114 -17.53 -2.36 -14.68
CA ASP A 114 -17.68 -2.38 -16.14
C ASP A 114 -18.77 -1.39 -16.62
N LEU A 115 -19.92 -1.37 -15.94
CA LEU A 115 -21.04 -0.47 -16.25
C LEU A 115 -20.70 1.01 -16.04
N HIS A 116 -19.78 1.31 -15.12
CA HIS A 116 -19.44 2.69 -14.72
C HIS A 116 -17.99 3.07 -15.03
N SER A 117 -17.27 2.29 -15.84
CA SER A 117 -15.83 2.46 -16.08
C SER A 117 -15.43 3.81 -16.69
N GLN A 118 -16.38 4.50 -17.33
CA GLN A 118 -16.18 5.83 -17.93
C GLN A 118 -16.71 6.97 -17.05
N ALA A 119 -17.32 6.67 -15.90
CA ALA A 119 -17.87 7.69 -15.04
C ALA A 119 -16.75 8.56 -14.43
N ASN A 120 -16.92 9.87 -14.50
CA ASN A 120 -16.03 10.84 -13.87
C ASN A 120 -16.86 11.83 -13.05
N PRO A 121 -16.87 11.73 -11.70
CA PRO A 121 -17.66 12.60 -10.82
C PRO A 121 -17.40 14.10 -10.97
N LEU A 122 -16.27 14.50 -11.59
CA LEU A 122 -16.00 15.91 -11.92
C LEU A 122 -17.07 16.52 -12.85
N HIS A 123 -17.71 15.70 -13.69
CA HIS A 123 -18.74 16.13 -14.64
C HIS A 123 -20.10 15.55 -14.24
N ALA A 124 -20.66 16.07 -13.14
CA ALA A 124 -21.96 15.64 -12.61
C ALA A 124 -23.14 15.83 -13.59
N ASP A 125 -22.99 16.71 -14.58
CA ASP A 125 -23.93 16.91 -15.68
C ASP A 125 -23.98 15.73 -16.65
N LEU A 126 -22.85 15.04 -16.85
CA LEU A 126 -22.73 13.86 -17.72
C LEU A 126 -22.99 12.56 -16.96
N TRP A 127 -22.55 12.47 -15.69
CA TRP A 127 -22.70 11.28 -14.85
C TRP A 127 -23.44 11.55 -13.54
N PRO A 128 -24.74 11.95 -13.59
CA PRO A 128 -25.52 12.21 -12.38
C PRO A 128 -25.70 10.96 -11.50
N SER A 129 -25.56 9.76 -12.09
CA SER A 129 -25.54 8.50 -11.33
C SER A 129 -24.39 8.42 -10.33
N ALA A 130 -23.19 8.90 -10.69
CA ALA A 130 -22.04 8.89 -9.80
C ALA A 130 -22.29 9.79 -8.58
N THR A 131 -22.79 11.01 -8.80
CA THR A 131 -23.17 11.93 -7.73
C THR A 131 -24.24 11.33 -6.82
N LYS A 132 -25.23 10.65 -7.39
CA LYS A 132 -26.25 9.92 -6.61
C LYS A 132 -25.62 8.86 -5.72
N PHE A 133 -24.73 8.03 -6.26
CA PHE A 133 -24.08 6.97 -5.50
C PHE A 133 -23.24 7.54 -4.36
N GLU A 134 -22.43 8.58 -4.61
CA GLU A 134 -21.62 9.22 -3.58
C GLU A 134 -22.49 9.82 -2.46
N ALA A 135 -23.56 10.52 -2.82
CA ALA A 135 -24.50 11.09 -1.85
C ALA A 135 -25.16 10.01 -0.98
N GLU A 136 -25.60 8.90 -1.58
CA GLU A 136 -26.23 7.80 -0.86
C GLU A 136 -25.24 7.05 0.03
N ILE A 137 -23.99 6.84 -0.41
CA ILE A 137 -22.92 6.25 0.41
C ILE A 137 -22.68 7.10 1.66
N VAL A 138 -22.57 8.42 1.51
CA VAL A 138 -22.40 9.35 2.63
C VAL A 138 -23.60 9.28 3.57
N ALA A 139 -24.83 9.35 3.05
CA ALA A 139 -26.04 9.32 3.87
C ALA A 139 -26.21 7.99 4.64
N MET A 140 -25.98 6.85 3.98
CA MET A 140 -26.04 5.53 4.62
C MET A 140 -24.96 5.38 5.70
N THR A 141 -23.74 5.84 5.43
CA THR A 141 -22.62 5.77 6.38
C THR A 141 -22.86 6.68 7.58
N ALA A 142 -23.37 7.89 7.37
CA ALA A 142 -23.75 8.81 8.44
C ALA A 142 -24.84 8.20 9.33
N SER A 143 -25.86 7.58 8.72
CA SER A 143 -26.92 6.86 9.45
C SER A 143 -26.35 5.70 10.28
N LEU A 144 -25.48 4.88 9.69
CA LEU A 144 -24.80 3.76 10.36
C LEU A 144 -23.98 4.22 11.58
N LEU A 145 -23.32 5.37 11.49
CA LEU A 145 -22.50 5.96 12.56
C LEU A 145 -23.31 6.80 13.56
N GLY A 146 -24.65 6.68 13.55
CA GLY A 146 -25.52 7.32 14.53
C GLY A 146 -25.83 8.79 14.25
N GLY A 147 -25.81 9.22 12.99
CA GLY A 147 -26.09 10.60 12.58
C GLY A 147 -27.46 11.13 13.04
N SER A 148 -28.44 10.26 13.32
CA SER A 148 -29.72 10.65 13.92
C SER A 148 -29.64 11.15 15.37
N ARG A 149 -28.49 10.94 16.03
CA ARG A 149 -28.21 11.41 17.39
C ARG A 149 -27.35 12.68 17.43
N ALA A 150 -26.93 13.19 16.27
CA ALA A 150 -26.16 14.41 16.19
C ALA A 150 -27.09 15.63 16.38
N ASP A 151 -26.58 16.66 17.06
CA ASP A 151 -27.30 17.93 17.23
C ASP A 151 -27.37 18.73 15.92
N ASP A 152 -26.35 18.57 15.06
CA ASP A 152 -26.23 19.22 13.76
C ASP A 152 -26.38 18.21 12.60
N GLU A 153 -26.70 18.72 11.42
CA GLU A 153 -26.74 17.92 10.19
C GLU A 153 -25.36 17.32 9.89
N ILE A 154 -25.30 15.99 9.73
CA ILE A 154 -24.09 15.28 9.33
C ILE A 154 -23.96 15.31 7.81
N VAL A 155 -22.84 15.87 7.35
CA VAL A 155 -22.46 15.93 5.92
C VAL A 155 -21.11 15.26 5.70
N GLY A 156 -20.78 14.95 4.45
CA GLY A 156 -19.50 14.33 4.11
C GLY A 156 -19.28 14.17 2.61
N THR A 157 -18.17 13.54 2.26
CA THR A 157 -17.77 13.24 0.89
C THR A 157 -17.15 11.84 0.82
N VAL A 158 -17.32 11.14 -0.31
CA VAL A 158 -16.53 9.94 -0.61
C VAL A 158 -15.08 10.37 -0.90
N THR A 159 -14.11 9.55 -0.51
CA THR A 159 -12.68 9.78 -0.74
C THR A 159 -12.02 8.52 -1.29
N SER A 160 -10.79 8.62 -1.78
CA SER A 160 -10.02 7.48 -2.31
C SER A 160 -9.63 6.44 -1.25
N GLY A 161 -9.67 6.79 0.04
CA GLY A 161 -9.36 5.87 1.12
C GLY A 161 -9.13 6.56 2.46
N GLY A 162 -8.80 5.77 3.49
CA GLY A 162 -8.66 6.26 4.87
C GLY A 162 -7.62 7.37 5.05
N THR A 163 -6.49 7.28 4.34
CA THR A 163 -5.44 8.31 4.38
C THR A 163 -5.95 9.66 3.90
N GLU A 164 -6.67 9.71 2.77
CA GLU A 164 -7.24 10.97 2.26
C GLU A 164 -8.31 11.51 3.21
N SER A 165 -9.18 10.65 3.75
CA SER A 165 -10.18 11.03 4.74
C SER A 165 -9.55 11.73 5.96
N ILE A 166 -8.47 11.17 6.52
CA ILE A 166 -7.75 11.77 7.65
C ILE A 166 -7.13 13.11 7.24
N LEU A 167 -6.45 13.18 6.08
CA LEU A 167 -5.82 14.41 5.61
C LEU A 167 -6.83 15.53 5.37
N LEU A 168 -8.01 15.23 4.80
CA LEU A 168 -9.08 16.20 4.59
C LEU A 168 -9.66 16.70 5.91
N ALA A 169 -9.86 15.82 6.89
CA ALA A 169 -10.28 16.22 8.25
C ALA A 169 -9.24 17.14 8.89
N MET A 170 -7.96 16.78 8.86
CA MET A 170 -6.87 17.60 9.40
C MET A 170 -6.80 18.96 8.71
N LYS A 171 -6.93 19.00 7.38
CA LYS A 171 -6.97 20.25 6.60
C LYS A 171 -8.17 21.11 7.00
N ALA A 172 -9.36 20.53 7.14
CA ALA A 172 -10.56 21.25 7.52
C ALA A 172 -10.42 21.93 8.89
N TYR A 173 -9.93 21.19 9.90
CA TYR A 173 -9.68 21.74 11.24
C TYR A 173 -8.57 22.80 11.24
N ARG A 174 -7.48 22.57 10.49
CA ARG A 174 -6.39 23.56 10.33
C ARG A 174 -6.92 24.87 9.75
N ASP A 175 -7.70 24.79 8.67
CA ASP A 175 -8.27 25.96 7.99
C ASP A 175 -9.30 26.67 8.90
N GLN A 176 -10.09 25.92 9.66
CA GLN A 176 -11.00 26.46 10.66
C GLN A 176 -10.24 27.21 11.77
N ALA A 177 -9.22 26.60 12.37
CA ALA A 177 -8.39 27.22 13.41
C ALA A 177 -7.70 28.50 12.92
N SER A 178 -7.25 28.49 11.66
CA SER A 178 -6.63 29.65 11.02
C SER A 178 -7.61 30.82 10.88
N ARG A 179 -8.87 30.54 10.53
CA ARG A 179 -9.96 31.55 10.52
C ARG A 179 -10.25 32.12 11.91
N HIS A 180 -9.89 31.41 12.98
CA HIS A 180 -10.02 31.84 14.38
C HIS A 180 -8.72 32.47 14.93
N GLY A 181 -7.75 32.78 14.06
CA GLY A 181 -6.52 33.49 14.43
C GLY A 181 -5.35 32.61 14.87
N THR A 182 -5.49 31.28 14.83
CA THR A 182 -4.39 30.36 15.18
C THR A 182 -3.37 30.27 14.05
N LYS A 183 -2.12 30.70 14.30
CA LYS A 183 -1.03 30.68 13.29
C LYS A 183 -0.29 29.34 13.19
N HIS A 184 -0.23 28.60 14.30
CA HIS A 184 0.47 27.33 14.41
C HIS A 184 -0.48 26.30 15.05
N PRO A 185 -1.40 25.73 14.27
CA PRO A 185 -2.32 24.71 14.79
C PRO A 185 -1.55 23.43 15.14
N GLU A 186 -1.92 22.82 16.25
CA GLU A 186 -1.32 21.60 16.78
C GLU A 186 -2.37 20.47 16.80
N ILE A 187 -1.92 19.23 16.62
CA ILE A 187 -2.75 18.03 16.70
C ILE A 187 -2.29 17.24 17.92
N VAL A 188 -3.22 16.97 18.84
CA VAL A 188 -2.99 16.05 19.95
C VAL A 188 -3.63 14.71 19.59
N ALA A 189 -2.80 13.69 19.41
CA ALA A 189 -3.24 12.34 19.05
C ALA A 189 -2.51 11.28 19.88
N PRO A 190 -3.14 10.12 20.16
CA PRO A 190 -2.45 8.97 20.74
C PRO A 190 -1.31 8.47 19.86
N VAL A 191 -0.34 7.79 20.47
CA VAL A 191 0.74 7.12 19.73
C VAL A 191 0.26 5.82 19.07
N THR A 192 -0.79 5.20 19.62
CA THR A 192 -1.45 3.97 19.16
C THR A 192 -2.86 3.89 19.75
#